data_AF-A0A5R8LPB1-F1
#
_entry.id   AF-A0A5R8LPB1-F1
#
_cell.length_a   1.000
_cell.length_b   1.000
_cell.length_c   1.000
_cell.angle_alpha   90.00
_cell.angle_beta   90.00
_cell.angle_gamma   90.00
#
_symmetry.space_group_name_H-M   'P 1'
#
loop_
_entity.id
_entity.type
_entity.pdbx_description
1 polymer ?
#
loop_
_entity_poly.entity_id
_entity_poly.type
_entity_poly.pdbx_seq_one_letter_code
_entity_poly.pdbx_strand_id
1 'polypeptide(L)'
;MKKAKILGSTLAALVMVAVAGILLIHNQWTDLINPFVPEQTSYAKVPQGTQRYRNVELYTATRTTPKLVLKEMTGYDPEGKYVAVRHKGQYVKRVTYVSKEVFAEKVRQ
;
A
#
# COMPACT_ATOMS: atom_id res chain seq x y z
N MET A 1 19.91 41.74 -9.40
CA MET A 1 18.50 41.38 -9.09
C MET A 1 17.89 40.36 -10.05
N LYS A 2 17.93 40.53 -11.39
CA LYS A 2 17.33 39.58 -12.36
C LYS A 2 17.89 38.14 -12.27
N LYS A 3 19.22 37.97 -12.17
CA LYS A 3 19.88 36.66 -12.05
C LYS A 3 19.47 35.89 -10.78
N ALA A 4 19.36 36.57 -9.64
CA ALA A 4 18.91 35.96 -8.38
C ALA A 4 17.43 35.51 -8.44
N LYS A 5 16.57 36.30 -9.11
CA LYS A 5 15.17 35.91 -9.36
C LYS A 5 15.07 34.68 -10.27
N ILE A 6 15.87 34.61 -11.33
CA ILE A 6 15.92 33.46 -12.24
C ILE A 6 16.43 32.22 -11.50
N LEU A 7 17.52 32.34 -10.74
CA LEU A 7 18.07 31.23 -9.96
C LEU A 7 17.05 30.70 -8.92
N GLY A 8 16.36 31.61 -8.23
CA GLY A 8 15.29 31.26 -7.30
C GLY A 8 14.12 30.54 -7.98
N SER A 9 13.66 31.01 -9.15
CA SER A 9 12.59 30.33 -9.90
C SER A 9 13.01 28.95 -10.41
N THR A 10 14.26 28.80 -10.87
CA THR A 10 14.77 27.52 -11.35
C THR A 10 14.88 26.51 -10.19
N LEU A 11 15.34 26.95 -9.02
CA LEU A 11 15.40 26.10 -7.83
C LEU A 11 14.00 25.66 -7.38
N ALA A 12 13.02 26.57 -7.38
CA ALA A 12 11.63 26.24 -7.03
C ALA A 12 11.03 25.21 -8.01
N ALA A 13 11.28 25.35 -9.31
CA ALA A 13 10.83 24.39 -10.31
C ALA A 13 11.47 23.00 -10.10
N LEU A 14 12.77 22.94 -9.82
CA LEU A 14 13.47 21.69 -9.52
C LEU A 14 12.89 21.00 -8.27
N VAL A 15 12.60 21.77 -7.23
CA VAL A 15 11.96 21.23 -6.01
C VAL A 15 10.57 20.68 -6.33
N MET A 16 9.75 21.40 -7.11
CA MET A 16 8.43 20.88 -7.51
C MET A 16 8.53 19.58 -8.31
N VAL A 17 9.48 19.47 -9.24
CA VAL A 17 9.70 18.24 -10.02
C VAL A 17 10.11 17.09 -9.10
N ALA A 18 11.00 17.34 -8.14
CA ALA A 18 11.42 16.33 -7.17
C ALA A 18 10.25 15.84 -6.31
N VAL A 19 9.43 16.77 -5.79
CA VAL A 19 8.23 16.43 -5.01
C VAL A 19 7.24 15.63 -5.87
N ALA A 20 6.97 16.06 -7.10
CA ALA A 20 6.10 15.31 -8.02
C ALA A 20 6.63 13.90 -8.28
N GLY A 21 7.95 13.73 -8.47
CA GLY A 21 8.58 12.42 -8.64
C GLY A 21 8.34 11.49 -7.45
N ILE A 22 8.48 11.98 -6.21
CA ILE A 22 8.23 11.20 -4.99
C ILE A 22 6.77 10.73 -4.92
N LEU A 23 5.82 11.55 -5.39
CA LEU A 23 4.39 11.24 -5.39
C LEU A 23 3.97 10.22 -6.46
N LEU A 24 4.80 9.99 -7.49
CA LEU A 24 4.50 9.03 -8.57
C LEU A 24 5.13 7.65 -8.34
N ILE A 25 6.13 7.55 -7.46
CA ILE A 25 6.79 6.29 -7.15
C ILE A 25 5.98 5.55 -6.08
N HIS A 26 5.57 4.30 -6.33
CA HIS A 26 4.83 3.48 -5.37
C HIS A 26 5.71 2.47 -4.63
N ASN A 27 5.96 2.75 -3.34
CA ASN A 27 6.64 1.87 -2.40
C ASN A 27 6.19 2.18 -0.96
N GLN A 28 6.64 1.38 0.01
CA GLN A 28 6.24 1.50 1.42
C GLN A 28 6.50 2.88 2.06
N TRP A 29 7.53 3.61 1.60
CA TRP A 29 7.90 4.92 2.13
C TRP A 29 7.15 6.05 1.45
N THR A 30 7.07 6.01 0.12
CA THR A 30 6.41 7.06 -0.66
C THR A 30 4.89 7.00 -0.47
N ASP A 31 4.30 5.81 -0.44
CA ASP A 31 2.84 5.65 -0.27
C ASP A 31 2.36 6.03 1.14
N LEU A 32 3.23 5.95 2.15
CA LEU A 32 2.94 6.43 3.50
C LEU A 32 2.61 7.93 3.48
N ILE A 33 3.49 8.73 2.86
CA ILE A 33 3.40 10.20 2.86
C ILE A 33 2.60 10.77 1.70
N ASN A 34 2.29 9.98 0.67
CA ASN A 34 1.53 10.43 -0.48
C ASN A 34 0.08 10.76 -0.07
N PRO A 35 -0.38 12.03 -0.22
CA PRO A 35 -1.74 12.42 0.11
C PRO A 35 -2.78 11.94 -0.91
N PHE A 36 -2.35 11.54 -2.11
CA PHE A 36 -3.23 11.08 -3.19
C PHE A 36 -3.50 9.57 -3.14
N VAL A 37 -2.77 8.83 -2.29
CA VAL A 37 -3.02 7.40 -2.05
C VAL A 37 -3.92 7.27 -0.82
N PRO A 38 -5.21 6.94 -0.97
CA PRO A 38 -6.09 6.80 0.17
C PRO A 38 -5.74 5.57 0.99
N GLU A 39 -5.97 5.67 2.30
CA GLU A 39 -5.91 4.51 3.19
C GLU A 39 -7.17 3.67 3.01
N GLN A 40 -7.00 2.36 2.86
CA GLN A 40 -8.09 1.42 2.66
C GLN A 40 -7.82 0.10 3.37
N THR A 41 -8.88 -0.70 3.55
CA THR A 41 -8.76 -2.08 4.03
C THR A 41 -9.01 -3.02 2.85
N SER A 42 -8.13 -4.00 2.70
CA SER A 42 -8.24 -5.07 1.70
C SER A 42 -7.99 -6.41 2.36
N TYR A 43 -8.38 -7.49 1.69
CA TYR A 43 -8.31 -8.84 2.21
C TYR A 43 -7.31 -9.65 1.39
N ALA A 44 -6.60 -10.58 2.03
CA ALA A 44 -5.65 -11.44 1.35
C ALA A 44 -5.64 -12.85 1.94
N LYS A 45 -5.18 -13.80 1.13
CA LYS A 45 -4.78 -15.13 1.59
C LYS A 45 -3.26 -15.15 1.76
N VAL A 46 -2.79 -15.70 2.87
CA VAL A 46 -1.35 -15.78 3.20
C VAL A 46 -0.95 -17.22 3.53
N PRO A 47 0.31 -17.61 3.26
CA PRO A 47 0.83 -18.90 3.66
C PRO A 47 0.98 -19.01 5.18
N GLN A 48 0.74 -20.20 5.73
CA GLN A 48 0.98 -20.51 7.14
C GLN A 48 2.47 -20.77 7.41
N GLY A 49 2.86 -20.74 8.68
CA GLY A 49 4.23 -21.14 9.10
C GLY A 49 5.34 -20.18 8.68
N THR A 50 5.01 -19.00 8.13
CA THR A 50 5.97 -17.95 7.79
C THR A 50 5.48 -16.59 8.28
N GLN A 51 6.44 -15.71 8.57
CA GLN A 51 6.20 -14.35 9.05
C GLN A 51 6.33 -13.28 7.96
N ARG A 52 6.89 -13.66 6.80
CA ARG A 52 7.16 -12.76 5.68
C ARG A 52 6.39 -13.24 4.47
N TYR A 53 5.58 -12.35 3.93
CA TYR A 53 4.73 -12.61 2.79
C TYR A 53 5.16 -11.73 1.63
N ARG A 54 5.34 -12.32 0.44
CA ARG A 54 5.74 -11.62 -0.77
C ARG A 54 4.68 -11.76 -1.83
N ASN A 55 4.56 -10.76 -2.70
CA ASN A 55 3.59 -10.73 -3.81
C ASN A 55 2.16 -11.04 -3.34
N VAL A 56 1.72 -10.36 -2.29
CA VAL A 56 0.43 -10.62 -1.66
C VAL A 56 -0.68 -9.94 -2.45
N GLU A 57 -1.58 -10.76 -2.99
CA GLU A 57 -2.76 -10.28 -3.70
C GLU A 57 -3.79 -9.70 -2.73
N LEU A 58 -4.14 -8.43 -2.94
CA LEU A 58 -5.13 -7.72 -2.15
C LEU A 58 -6.46 -7.61 -2.88
N TYR A 59 -7.49 -8.21 -2.29
CA TYR A 59 -8.87 -8.16 -2.72
C TYR A 59 -9.58 -7.01 -2.01
N THR A 60 -10.26 -6.16 -2.77
CA THR A 60 -11.10 -5.11 -2.17
C THR A 60 -12.45 -5.71 -1.80
N ALA A 61 -13.16 -5.15 -0.82
CA ALA A 61 -14.52 -5.57 -0.55
C ALA A 61 -15.35 -5.60 -1.85
N THR A 62 -16.17 -6.64 -2.00
CA THR A 62 -17.06 -6.88 -3.15
C THR A 62 -16.40 -7.08 -4.51
N ARG A 63 -15.09 -7.38 -4.59
CA ARG A 63 -14.40 -7.66 -5.85
C ARG A 63 -13.63 -8.99 -5.80
N THR A 64 -13.85 -9.80 -6.83
CA THR A 64 -13.17 -11.08 -7.06
C THR A 64 -11.78 -10.95 -7.67
N THR A 65 -11.46 -9.82 -8.31
CA THR A 65 -10.12 -9.57 -8.87
C THR A 65 -9.24 -8.78 -7.92
N PRO A 66 -7.95 -9.15 -7.76
CA PRO A 66 -7.03 -8.42 -6.92
C PRO A 66 -6.82 -7.00 -7.47
N LYS A 67 -7.01 -5.99 -6.61
CA LYS A 67 -6.83 -4.58 -6.97
C LYS A 67 -5.36 -4.20 -7.02
N LEU A 68 -4.54 -4.86 -6.20
CA LEU A 68 -3.15 -4.55 -6.00
C LEU A 68 -2.38 -5.80 -5.56
N VAL A 69 -1.12 -5.88 -5.95
CA VAL A 69 -0.17 -6.83 -5.38
C VAL A 69 0.77 -6.06 -4.45
N LEU A 70 0.78 -6.38 -3.16
CA LEU A 70 1.81 -5.90 -2.24
C LEU A 70 3.11 -6.65 -2.50
N LYS A 71 4.20 -5.91 -2.64
CA LYS A 71 5.54 -6.50 -2.81
C LYS A 71 5.92 -7.35 -1.61
N GLU A 72 5.73 -6.81 -0.41
CA GLU A 72 6.05 -7.48 0.85
C GLU A 72 5.15 -7.00 1.97
N MET A 73 4.83 -7.89 2.91
CA MET A 73 4.27 -7.55 4.22
C MET A 73 4.68 -8.59 5.25
N THR A 74 4.53 -8.25 6.53
CA THR A 74 4.80 -9.15 7.64
C THR A 74 3.57 -9.34 8.52
N GLY A 75 3.53 -10.45 9.22
CA GLY A 75 2.46 -10.83 10.14
C GLY A 75 2.70 -12.24 10.63
N TYR A 76 2.14 -12.63 11.78
CA TYR A 76 2.22 -14.02 12.21
C TYR A 76 0.98 -14.43 12.99
N ASP A 77 0.36 -15.52 12.52
CA ASP A 77 -0.61 -16.33 13.21
C ASP A 77 -0.32 -17.79 12.79
N PRO A 78 -0.14 -18.73 13.74
CA PRO A 78 0.19 -20.12 13.42
C PRO A 78 -0.82 -20.79 12.50
N GLU A 79 -2.10 -20.45 12.65
CA GLU A 79 -3.21 -21.07 11.91
C GLU A 79 -3.86 -20.13 10.91
N GLY A 80 -3.61 -18.82 11.02
CA GLY A 80 -4.20 -17.77 10.21
C GLY A 80 -3.83 -17.86 8.73
N LYS A 81 -4.84 -18.06 7.88
CA LYS A 81 -4.73 -18.07 6.40
C LYS A 81 -5.28 -16.82 5.73
N TYR A 82 -6.13 -16.09 6.42
CA TYR A 82 -6.87 -14.95 5.87
C TYR A 82 -6.58 -13.72 6.70
N VAL A 83 -6.31 -12.61 6.02
CA VAL A 83 -5.98 -11.35 6.68
C VAL A 83 -6.77 -10.19 6.10
N ALA A 84 -7.18 -9.28 6.97
CA ALA A 84 -7.54 -7.92 6.64
C ALA A 84 -6.29 -7.04 6.79
N VAL A 85 -5.92 -6.36 5.71
CA VAL A 85 -4.76 -5.49 5.61
C VAL A 85 -5.24 -4.06 5.50
N ARG A 86 -4.87 -3.21 6.46
CA ARG A 86 -5.06 -1.75 6.38
C ARG A 86 -3.79 -1.15 5.78
N HIS A 87 -3.92 -0.51 4.62
CA HIS A 87 -2.77 -0.07 3.82
C HIS A 87 -3.03 1.23 3.05
N LYS A 88 -1.94 1.86 2.63
CA LYS A 88 -1.89 2.93 1.62
C LYS A 88 -0.98 2.43 0.50
N GLY A 89 -1.51 2.03 -0.65
CA GLY A 89 -0.69 1.48 -1.73
C GLY A 89 0.16 0.30 -1.25
N GLN A 90 1.48 0.43 -1.29
CA GLN A 90 2.46 -0.55 -0.81
C GLN A 90 2.78 -0.43 0.69
N TYR A 91 2.36 0.64 1.35
CA TYR A 91 2.55 0.82 2.80
C TYR A 91 1.52 0.04 3.60
N VAL A 92 1.97 -0.91 4.41
CA VAL A 92 1.10 -1.67 5.32
C VAL A 92 1.11 -1.03 6.71
N LYS A 93 -0.06 -0.61 7.17
CA LYS A 93 -0.26 -0.02 8.51
C LYS A 93 -0.58 -1.08 9.55
N ARG A 94 -1.39 -2.07 9.18
CA ARG A 94 -1.81 -3.15 10.07
C ARG A 94 -2.25 -4.38 9.29
N VAL A 95 -1.90 -5.54 9.81
CA VAL A 95 -2.42 -6.85 9.38
C VAL A 95 -3.24 -7.41 10.54
N THR A 96 -4.46 -7.88 10.26
CA THR A 96 -5.36 -8.49 11.24
C THR A 96 -5.83 -9.82 10.66
N TYR A 97 -5.60 -10.92 11.37
CA TYR A 97 -6.11 -12.22 10.94
C TYR A 97 -7.62 -12.28 11.12
N VAL A 98 -8.31 -12.86 10.12
CA VAL A 98 -9.76 -12.99 10.10
C VAL A 98 -10.14 -14.43 9.79
N SER A 99 -11.35 -14.82 10.18
CA SER A 99 -11.87 -16.14 9.84
C SER A 99 -12.15 -16.28 8.35
N LYS A 100 -12.30 -17.52 7.88
CA LYS A 100 -12.65 -17.82 6.49
C LYS A 100 -14.01 -17.23 6.11
N GLU A 101 -14.95 -17.23 7.04
CA GLU A 101 -16.32 -16.74 6.85
C GLU A 101 -16.30 -15.23 6.62
N VAL A 102 -15.55 -14.48 7.44
CA VAL A 102 -15.37 -13.03 7.27
C VAL A 102 -14.70 -12.72 5.93
N PHE A 103 -13.67 -13.48 5.56
CA PHE A 103 -13.01 -13.31 4.27
C PHE A 103 -13.99 -13.55 3.09
N ALA A 104 -14.75 -14.64 3.14
CA ALA A 104 -15.70 -15.00 2.10
C ALA A 104 -16.83 -13.97 1.95
N GLU A 105 -17.39 -13.49 3.07
CA GLU A 105 -18.42 -12.45 3.10
C GLU A 105 -17.93 -11.17 2.42
N LYS A 106 -16.68 -10.76 2.70
CA LYS A 106 -16.13 -9.48 2.24
C LYS A 106 -15.62 -9.54 0.81
N VAL A 107 -15.00 -10.63 0.41
CA VAL A 107 -14.41 -10.76 -0.94
C VAL A 107 -15.47 -11.14 -1.99
N ARG A 108 -16.62 -11.71 -1.58
CA ARG A 108 -17.67 -12.29 -2.45
C ARG A 108 -17.07 -13.17 -3.55
N GLN A 109 -17.03 -14.47 -3.29
CA GLN A 109 -17.06 -15.44 -4.39
C GLN A 109 -18.50 -15.58 -4.89
#